data_AF-U7DAC1-F1
#
_entry.id   AF-U7DAC1-F1
#
_cell.length_a   1.000
_cell.length_b   1.000
_cell.length_c   1.000
_cell.angle_alpha   90.00
_cell.angle_beta   90.00
_cell.angle_gamma   90.00
#
_symmetry.space_group_name_H-M   'P 1'
#
loop_
_entity.id
_entity.type
_entity.pdbx_description
1 polymer ?
#
loop_
_entity_poly.entity_id
_entity_poly.type
_entity_poly.pdbx_seq_one_letter_code
_entity_poly.pdbx_strand_id
1 'polypeptide(L)'
;MTRVSESVNNMFTPKKDPYSVTAGIGESGLETKKVTGDRDSDTFVDPSDHGMGQDEFLFLLTEQMRHQDPLDPMDNREFVTQLAQFSQLESSTNMRESLQDMNKSFQSSLDIQNNTARSMNNASAVSLVGKEVRLLQDTMNWTGNTNQPYYVQMGSHDMVHVEIVDREDEVVDTIEVERGPEGNAGVFTWDGVTAQGDRVDFDQYKLRVRENKNSADELYCFVQDTVTGLRYTGDGAKLQVADREIGVSNILEVSPQGGDTETDSPGFSGLTMGQALNLVGKDVRTSVTPSYRPSPNNTEATYRVDLNGAPQANLVVRDSEGVVVQQQDVRESGEVTVPLFGDPDEEYTVSLEGSDEPFFYMDSTVTGVRTTPQGVQLSAGGRLVRLDDIIELSAKS
;
A
#
# COMPACT_ATOMS: atom_id res chain seq x y z
N MET A 1 23.57 -15.86 99.77
CA MET A 1 24.03 -16.97 98.90
C MET A 1 23.54 -16.75 97.47
N THR A 2 23.95 -15.66 96.78
CA THR A 2 23.40 -15.37 95.43
C THR A 2 24.38 -14.59 94.55
N ARG A 3 25.67 -14.92 94.60
CA ARG A 3 26.67 -14.29 93.70
C ARG A 3 27.76 -15.25 93.17
N VAL A 4 27.56 -16.56 93.29
CA VAL A 4 28.54 -17.56 92.82
C VAL A 4 27.97 -18.49 91.73
N SER A 5 26.68 -18.39 91.37
CA SER A 5 26.06 -19.31 90.40
C SER A 5 26.16 -18.89 88.93
N GLU A 6 26.43 -17.61 88.61
CA GLU A 6 26.50 -17.18 87.20
C GLU A 6 27.86 -17.43 86.55
N SER A 7 28.93 -17.49 87.35
CA SER A 7 30.30 -17.61 86.81
C SER A 7 30.70 -19.03 86.39
N VAL A 8 29.89 -20.05 86.73
CA VAL A 8 30.21 -21.46 86.43
C VAL A 8 29.50 -21.96 85.17
N ASN A 9 28.44 -21.29 84.71
CA ASN A 9 27.64 -21.77 83.58
C ASN A 9 28.21 -21.40 82.20
N ASN A 10 29.24 -20.54 82.14
CA ASN A 10 29.87 -20.08 80.89
C ASN A 10 31.12 -20.88 80.48
N MET A 11 31.41 -22.03 81.11
CA MET A 11 32.67 -22.76 80.88
C MET A 11 32.56 -23.94 79.89
N PHE A 12 31.37 -24.26 79.36
CA PHE A 12 31.16 -25.46 78.52
C PHE A 12 30.41 -25.25 77.20
N THR A 13 30.17 -24.03 76.77
CA THR A 13 29.73 -23.79 75.38
C THR A 13 30.95 -23.62 74.50
N PRO A 14 31.27 -24.55 73.58
CA PRO A 14 32.35 -24.35 72.63
C PRO A 14 31.99 -23.12 71.79
N LYS A 15 32.80 -22.07 71.88
CA LYS A 15 32.68 -20.88 71.05
C LYS A 15 32.99 -21.33 69.62
N LYS A 16 31.96 -21.61 68.81
CA LYS A 16 32.12 -21.90 67.39
C LYS A 16 32.51 -20.59 66.72
N ASP A 17 33.68 -20.56 66.09
CA ASP A 17 34.16 -19.38 65.39
C ASP A 17 33.15 -18.97 64.29
N PRO A 18 32.85 -17.67 64.15
CA PRO A 18 31.95 -17.20 63.11
C PRO A 18 32.55 -17.50 61.73
N TYR A 19 31.75 -18.03 60.80
CA TYR A 19 32.16 -18.17 59.41
C TYR A 19 31.61 -16.99 58.59
N SER A 20 32.45 -16.45 57.70
CA SER A 20 32.05 -15.40 56.76
C SER A 20 31.94 -15.97 55.36
N VAL A 21 30.77 -15.87 54.74
CA VAL A 21 30.60 -16.11 53.30
C VAL A 21 30.44 -14.76 52.61
N THR A 22 31.07 -14.59 51.46
CA THR A 22 31.09 -13.33 50.71
C THR A 22 30.58 -13.58 49.30
N ALA A 23 29.52 -12.86 48.88
CA ALA A 23 29.12 -12.73 47.49
C ALA A 23 28.40 -11.39 47.28
N GLY A 24 28.71 -10.69 46.19
CA GLY A 24 28.08 -9.43 45.77
C GLY A 24 28.68 -8.90 44.46
N ILE A 25 27.88 -8.20 43.66
CA ILE A 25 28.29 -7.61 42.37
C ILE A 25 28.09 -6.08 42.40
N GLY A 26 29.12 -5.34 41.99
CA GLY A 26 29.04 -3.92 41.63
C GLY A 26 29.10 -3.73 40.11
N GLU A 27 28.88 -2.50 39.61
CA GLU A 27 28.75 -2.18 38.18
C GLU A 27 29.94 -2.59 37.28
N SER A 28 31.09 -2.96 37.86
CA SER A 28 32.29 -3.43 37.14
C SER A 28 32.70 -4.87 37.46
N GLY A 29 31.86 -5.65 38.14
CA GLY A 29 32.13 -7.05 38.52
C GLY A 29 32.05 -7.32 40.02
N LEU A 30 32.51 -8.50 40.44
CA LEU A 30 32.42 -9.02 41.82
C LEU A 30 33.05 -8.06 42.84
N GLU A 31 32.25 -7.50 43.75
CA GLU A 31 32.73 -6.72 44.90
C GLU A 31 32.35 -7.39 46.23
N THR A 32 33.30 -7.38 47.17
CA THR A 32 33.19 -8.12 48.43
C THR A 32 32.54 -7.28 49.52
N LYS A 33 31.30 -7.60 49.91
CA LYS A 33 30.71 -7.10 51.15
C LYS A 33 30.70 -8.19 52.22
N LYS A 34 31.42 -7.94 53.31
CA LYS A 34 31.61 -8.87 54.43
C LYS A 34 30.33 -8.90 55.27
N VAL A 35 29.61 -10.01 55.25
CA VAL A 35 28.49 -10.26 56.17
C VAL A 35 28.92 -11.32 57.18
N THR A 36 28.90 -10.95 58.46
CA THR A 36 29.20 -11.84 59.60
C THR A 36 27.89 -12.11 60.34
N GLY A 37 27.45 -13.37 60.37
CA GLY A 37 26.29 -13.80 61.16
C GLY A 37 26.72 -14.52 62.44
N ASP A 38 26.11 -14.13 63.57
CA ASP A 38 26.12 -14.88 64.82
C ASP A 38 24.97 -15.90 64.81
N ARG A 39 25.19 -17.13 65.32
CA ARG A 39 24.26 -18.27 65.19
C ARG A 39 22.95 -18.09 65.97
N ASP A 40 22.85 -17.10 66.85
CA ASP A 40 21.71 -16.87 67.75
C ASP A 40 20.83 -15.67 67.38
N SER A 41 21.13 -14.93 66.32
CA SER A 41 20.22 -13.88 65.84
C SER A 41 19.45 -14.36 64.63
N ASP A 42 18.12 -14.30 64.71
CA ASP A 42 17.10 -14.47 63.65
C ASP A 42 17.29 -13.52 62.44
N THR A 43 18.51 -13.05 62.17
CA THR A 43 18.88 -12.19 61.06
C THR A 43 19.35 -13.05 59.89
N PHE A 44 18.51 -13.98 59.46
CA PHE A 44 18.65 -14.57 58.13
C PHE A 44 18.10 -13.57 57.13
N VAL A 45 18.97 -13.07 56.24
CA VAL A 45 18.57 -12.12 55.19
C VAL A 45 17.62 -12.84 54.26
N ASP A 46 16.39 -12.34 54.18
CA ASP A 46 15.40 -12.76 53.20
C ASP A 46 15.96 -12.48 51.79
N PRO A 47 16.13 -13.49 50.93
CA PRO A 47 16.62 -13.32 49.56
C PRO A 47 15.78 -12.32 48.74
N SER A 48 14.52 -12.13 49.14
CA SER A 48 13.59 -11.14 48.57
C SER A 48 14.07 -9.69 48.71
N ASP A 49 14.89 -9.40 49.72
CA ASP A 49 15.19 -8.04 50.13
C ASP A 49 16.35 -7.42 49.31
N HIS A 50 17.13 -8.23 48.57
CA HIS A 50 18.40 -7.78 47.96
C HIS A 50 18.56 -8.07 46.46
N GLY A 51 17.53 -8.55 45.75
CA GLY A 51 17.58 -8.71 44.29
C GLY A 51 18.67 -9.66 43.79
N MET A 52 18.93 -10.73 44.55
CA MET A 52 19.95 -11.72 44.24
C MET A 52 19.51 -12.62 43.05
N GLY A 53 20.44 -12.90 42.12
CA GLY A 53 20.16 -13.73 40.93
C GLY A 53 20.07 -15.24 41.23
N GLN A 54 19.52 -16.02 40.29
CA GLN A 54 19.34 -17.47 40.43
C GLN A 54 20.65 -18.21 40.73
N ASP A 55 21.76 -17.83 40.07
CA ASP A 55 23.07 -18.44 40.25
C ASP A 55 23.69 -18.15 41.62
N GLU A 56 23.50 -16.93 42.13
CA GLU A 56 24.01 -16.49 43.44
C GLU A 56 23.22 -17.17 44.58
N PHE A 57 21.91 -17.33 44.37
CA PHE A 57 21.04 -18.08 45.26
C PHE A 57 21.40 -19.58 45.29
N LEU A 58 21.64 -20.20 44.14
CA LEU A 58 22.06 -21.60 44.05
C LEU A 58 23.44 -21.83 44.67
N PHE A 59 24.36 -20.87 44.53
CA PHE A 59 25.67 -20.90 45.19
C PHE A 59 25.53 -20.86 46.72
N LEU A 60 24.73 -19.92 47.24
CA LEU A 60 24.49 -19.80 48.68
C LEU A 60 23.78 -21.05 49.25
N LEU A 61 22.81 -21.61 48.52
CA LEU A 61 22.09 -22.83 48.89
C LEU A 61 23.03 -24.06 48.93
N THR A 62 23.93 -24.16 47.95
CA THR A 62 24.93 -25.25 47.90
C THR A 62 25.86 -25.17 49.11
N GLU A 63 26.26 -23.96 49.49
CA GLU A 63 27.16 -23.75 50.62
C GLU A 63 26.49 -23.93 51.98
N GLN A 64 25.21 -23.62 52.09
CA GLN A 64 24.39 -23.97 53.26
C GLN A 64 24.28 -25.50 53.43
N MET A 65 23.99 -26.26 52.36
CA MET A 65 23.90 -27.72 52.43
C MET A 65 25.23 -28.39 52.85
N ARG A 66 26.39 -27.81 52.51
CA ARG A 66 27.70 -28.33 52.91
C ARG A 66 28.04 -28.10 54.39
N HIS A 67 27.32 -27.22 55.09
CA HIS A 67 27.61 -26.81 56.47
C HIS A 67 26.45 -27.02 57.45
N GLN A 68 25.36 -27.69 57.03
CA GLN A 68 24.28 -28.09 57.92
C GLN A 68 24.66 -29.28 58.82
N ASP A 69 24.07 -29.32 60.02
CA ASP A 69 24.19 -30.42 60.98
C ASP A 69 23.14 -31.51 60.62
N PRO A 70 23.54 -32.76 60.38
CA PRO A 70 22.63 -33.82 59.92
C PRO A 70 21.54 -34.22 60.94
N LEU A 71 21.59 -33.71 62.17
CA LEU A 71 20.61 -34.02 63.22
C LEU A 71 19.49 -32.96 63.36
N ASP A 72 19.55 -31.85 62.64
CA ASP A 72 18.49 -30.81 62.63
C ASP A 72 18.35 -30.13 61.25
N PRO A 73 17.68 -30.80 60.28
CA PRO A 73 17.49 -30.24 58.95
C PRO A 73 16.39 -29.15 58.97
N MET A 74 16.73 -27.93 58.56
CA MET A 74 15.70 -26.91 58.29
C MET A 74 14.87 -27.27 57.05
N ASP A 75 13.58 -26.91 57.05
CA ASP A 75 12.65 -27.27 55.98
C ASP A 75 12.88 -26.41 54.71
N ASN A 76 13.59 -26.96 53.73
CA ASN A 76 14.00 -26.27 52.50
C ASN A 76 12.85 -26.04 51.47
N ARG A 77 11.58 -26.27 51.84
CA ARG A 77 10.42 -26.18 50.92
C ARG A 77 10.12 -24.77 50.43
N GLU A 78 10.38 -23.75 51.25
CA GLU A 78 10.17 -22.35 50.89
C GLU A 78 11.12 -21.91 49.77
N PHE A 79 12.35 -22.42 49.75
CA PHE A 79 13.36 -22.14 48.73
C PHE A 79 13.00 -22.70 47.35
N VAL A 80 12.46 -23.92 47.30
CA VAL A 80 12.02 -24.52 46.02
C VAL A 80 10.87 -23.72 45.43
N THR A 81 10.00 -23.16 46.28
CA THR A 81 8.88 -22.32 45.88
C THR A 81 9.37 -20.99 45.30
N GLN A 82 10.35 -20.34 45.94
CA GLN A 82 10.94 -19.10 45.45
C GLN A 82 11.74 -19.30 44.16
N LEU A 83 12.52 -20.39 44.05
CA LEU A 83 13.25 -20.72 42.82
C LEU A 83 12.29 -20.93 41.64
N ALA A 84 11.17 -21.63 41.85
CA ALA A 84 10.14 -21.80 40.84
C ALA A 84 9.52 -20.45 40.41
N GLN A 85 9.34 -19.51 41.35
CA GLN A 85 8.86 -18.15 41.06
C GLN A 85 9.88 -17.35 40.24
N PHE A 86 11.17 -17.44 40.56
CA PHE A 86 12.24 -16.81 39.77
C PHE A 86 12.33 -17.38 38.36
N SER A 87 12.30 -18.71 38.20
CA SER A 87 12.29 -19.36 36.88
C SER A 87 11.07 -18.97 36.05
N GLN A 88 9.91 -18.76 36.69
CA GLN A 88 8.70 -18.27 36.02
C GLN A 88 8.85 -16.80 35.57
N LEU A 89 9.45 -15.95 36.41
CA LEU A 89 9.70 -14.54 36.10
C LEU A 89 10.74 -14.38 34.99
N GLU A 90 11.81 -15.16 35.04
CA GLU A 90 12.84 -15.21 34.00
C GLU A 90 12.25 -15.70 32.68
N SER A 91 11.47 -16.78 32.69
CA SER A 91 10.76 -17.26 31.49
C SER A 91 9.81 -16.19 30.93
N SER A 92 9.14 -15.43 31.79
CA SER A 92 8.29 -14.31 31.36
C SER A 92 9.09 -13.16 30.76
N THR A 93 10.27 -12.88 31.31
CA THR A 93 11.18 -11.84 30.79
C THR A 93 11.78 -12.25 29.45
N ASN A 94 12.28 -13.48 29.33
CA ASN A 94 12.78 -14.04 28.06
C ASN A 94 11.70 -14.06 26.98
N MET A 95 10.44 -14.36 27.36
CA MET A 95 9.30 -14.28 26.44
C MET A 95 9.03 -12.84 25.99
N ARG A 96 9.09 -11.86 26.91
CA ARG A 96 8.90 -10.44 26.57
C ARG A 96 9.98 -9.96 25.61
N GLU A 97 11.24 -10.33 25.83
CA GLU A 97 12.37 -10.00 24.96
C GLU A 97 12.20 -10.64 23.57
N SER A 98 11.84 -11.93 23.53
CA SER A 98 11.56 -12.64 22.27
C SER A 98 10.43 -11.99 21.47
N LEU A 99 9.37 -11.52 22.15
CA LEU A 99 8.26 -10.80 21.51
C LEU A 99 8.69 -9.41 21.02
N GLN A 100 9.56 -8.71 21.75
CA GLN A 100 10.11 -7.42 21.29
C GLN A 100 10.98 -7.60 20.05
N ASP A 101 11.81 -8.63 20.00
CA ASP A 101 12.69 -8.90 18.86
C ASP A 101 11.90 -9.38 17.63
N MET A 102 10.82 -10.13 17.84
CA MET A 102 9.86 -10.46 16.78
C MET A 102 9.22 -9.20 16.21
N ASN A 103 8.78 -8.26 17.07
CA ASN A 103 8.19 -7.00 16.62
C ASN A 103 9.20 -6.14 15.84
N LYS A 104 10.46 -6.04 16.30
CA LYS A 104 11.53 -5.36 15.57
C LYS A 104 11.79 -6.00 14.19
N SER A 105 11.80 -7.33 14.13
CA SER A 105 12.00 -8.06 12.87
C SER A 105 10.85 -7.85 11.89
N PHE A 106 9.61 -7.83 12.41
CA PHE A 106 8.42 -7.52 11.61
C PHE A 106 8.46 -6.09 11.06
N GLN A 107 8.79 -5.11 11.90
CA GLN A 107 8.96 -3.71 11.46
C GLN A 107 10.04 -3.58 10.38
N SER A 108 11.20 -4.21 10.59
CA SER A 108 12.28 -4.22 9.58
C SER A 108 11.85 -4.84 8.25
N SER A 109 11.05 -5.91 8.28
CA SER A 109 10.48 -6.51 7.06
C SER A 109 9.52 -5.55 6.34
N LEU A 110 8.69 -4.81 7.07
CA LEU A 110 7.81 -3.79 6.50
C LEU A 110 8.62 -2.63 5.89
N ASP A 111 9.70 -2.21 6.56
CA ASP A 111 10.59 -1.16 6.04
C ASP A 111 11.29 -1.58 4.76
N ILE A 112 11.77 -2.83 4.68
CA ILE A 112 12.38 -3.38 3.45
C ILE A 112 11.34 -3.43 2.31
N GLN A 113 10.10 -3.83 2.60
CA GLN A 113 9.03 -3.85 1.61
C GLN A 113 8.70 -2.45 1.09
N ASN A 114 8.55 -1.48 2.01
CA ASN A 114 8.29 -0.08 1.66
C ASN A 114 9.44 0.53 0.85
N ASN A 115 10.69 0.25 1.23
CA ASN A 115 11.87 0.74 0.51
C ASN A 115 12.01 0.10 -0.88
N THR A 116 11.67 -1.18 -1.01
CA THR A 116 11.70 -1.88 -2.32
C THR A 116 10.62 -1.33 -3.25
N ALA A 117 9.39 -1.13 -2.75
CA ALA A 117 8.31 -0.50 -3.50
C ALA A 117 8.67 0.94 -3.92
N ARG A 118 9.30 1.71 -3.02
CA ARG A 118 9.84 3.04 -3.35
C ARG A 118 10.90 3.00 -4.43
N SER A 119 11.87 2.08 -4.35
CA SER A 119 12.92 1.95 -5.35
C SER A 119 12.38 1.62 -6.75
N MET A 120 11.35 0.76 -6.82
CA MET A 120 10.70 0.42 -8.08
C MET A 120 9.93 1.62 -8.66
N ASN A 121 9.16 2.32 -7.83
CA ASN A 121 8.45 3.54 -8.25
C ASN A 121 9.42 4.67 -8.67
N ASN A 122 10.55 4.79 -7.98
CA ASN A 122 11.58 5.77 -8.28
C ASN A 122 12.23 5.53 -9.65
N ALA A 123 12.55 4.27 -9.98
CA ALA A 123 13.18 3.92 -11.25
C ALA A 123 12.24 4.14 -12.47
N SER A 124 10.94 3.84 -12.32
CA SER A 124 9.96 4.10 -13.38
C SER A 124 9.57 5.58 -13.50
N ALA A 125 9.78 6.39 -12.46
CA ALA A 125 9.43 7.81 -12.50
C ALA A 125 10.37 8.66 -13.39
N VAL A 126 11.60 8.19 -13.65
CA VAL A 126 12.53 8.90 -14.56
C VAL A 126 12.00 8.96 -15.99
N SER A 127 11.31 7.91 -16.45
CA SER A 127 10.75 7.87 -17.80
C SER A 127 9.53 8.79 -17.97
N LEU A 128 9.01 9.35 -16.88
CA LEU A 128 7.88 10.28 -16.90
C LEU A 128 8.29 11.69 -17.26
N VAL A 129 9.56 12.07 -17.06
CA VAL A 129 10.04 13.41 -17.40
C VAL A 129 9.86 13.66 -18.89
N GLY A 130 9.17 14.76 -19.23
CA GLY A 130 8.79 15.13 -20.59
C GLY A 130 7.50 14.49 -21.10
N LYS A 131 6.85 13.61 -20.32
CA LYS A 131 5.51 13.08 -20.64
C LYS A 131 4.42 13.94 -19.99
N GLU A 132 3.23 13.91 -20.60
CA GLU A 132 2.05 14.51 -20.02
C GLU A 132 1.41 13.53 -19.04
N VAL A 133 1.04 14.01 -17.85
CA VAL A 133 0.49 13.17 -16.80
C VAL A 133 -0.79 13.76 -16.25
N ARG A 134 -1.73 12.89 -15.90
CA ARG A 134 -2.91 13.22 -15.13
C ARG A 134 -2.69 12.78 -13.70
N LEU A 135 -2.74 13.72 -12.77
CA LEU A 135 -2.44 13.48 -11.36
C LEU A 135 -3.66 13.79 -10.50
N LEU A 136 -4.08 12.81 -9.69
CA LEU A 136 -5.11 12.97 -8.68
C LEU A 136 -4.72 14.10 -7.71
N GLN A 137 -5.67 14.98 -7.42
CA GLN A 137 -5.53 16.06 -6.44
C GLN A 137 -6.69 16.02 -5.45
N ASP A 138 -6.39 15.76 -4.20
CA ASP A 138 -7.29 15.85 -3.07
C ASP A 138 -7.07 17.13 -2.25
N THR A 139 -6.02 17.87 -2.57
CA THR A 139 -5.56 19.06 -1.85
C THR A 139 -5.04 20.12 -2.80
N MET A 140 -5.07 21.37 -2.35
CA MET A 140 -4.58 22.56 -3.02
C MET A 140 -3.75 23.38 -2.04
N ASN A 141 -2.53 23.76 -2.42
CA ASN A 141 -1.73 24.69 -1.64
C ASN A 141 -2.03 26.12 -2.12
N TRP A 142 -2.67 26.92 -1.27
CA TRP A 142 -2.96 28.31 -1.54
C TRP A 142 -1.79 29.20 -1.12
N THR A 143 -1.19 29.87 -2.10
CA THR A 143 -0.07 30.80 -1.90
C THR A 143 -0.42 32.24 -2.31
N GLY A 144 -1.71 32.53 -2.51
CA GLY A 144 -2.23 33.83 -2.92
C GLY A 144 -2.61 33.96 -4.39
N ASN A 145 -2.35 32.91 -5.18
CA ASN A 145 -2.86 32.78 -6.55
C ASN A 145 -2.74 31.32 -7.01
N THR A 146 -3.79 30.77 -7.61
CA THR A 146 -3.69 29.55 -8.43
C THR A 146 -3.54 29.95 -9.89
N ASN A 147 -2.31 30.16 -10.35
CA ASN A 147 -2.03 30.40 -11.77
C ASN A 147 -2.34 29.19 -12.68
N GLN A 148 -2.74 28.06 -12.11
CA GLN A 148 -2.91 26.80 -12.81
C GLN A 148 -4.30 26.22 -12.54
N PRO A 149 -5.05 25.87 -13.58
CA PRO A 149 -6.38 25.29 -13.44
C PRO A 149 -6.32 23.92 -12.73
N TYR A 150 -7.42 23.60 -12.07
CA TYR A 150 -7.75 22.26 -11.64
C TYR A 150 -8.87 21.73 -12.54
N TYR A 151 -8.86 20.42 -12.75
CA TYR A 151 -9.86 19.72 -13.53
C TYR A 151 -10.66 18.79 -12.62
N VAL A 152 -11.90 18.52 -13.00
CA VAL A 152 -12.80 17.62 -12.26
C VAL A 152 -13.29 16.54 -13.20
N GLN A 153 -13.13 15.27 -12.83
CA GLN A 153 -13.77 14.17 -13.56
C GLN A 153 -15.27 14.21 -13.27
N MET A 154 -16.08 14.44 -14.30
CA MET A 154 -17.52 14.69 -14.12
C MET A 154 -18.38 13.43 -14.27
N GLY A 155 -17.80 12.33 -14.74
CA GLY A 155 -18.53 11.08 -14.99
C GLY A 155 -19.70 11.33 -15.94
N SER A 156 -20.92 11.01 -15.48
CA SER A 156 -22.16 11.24 -16.22
C SER A 156 -22.83 12.61 -15.96
N HIS A 157 -22.25 13.46 -15.11
CA HIS A 157 -22.88 14.70 -14.64
C HIS A 157 -22.53 15.91 -15.50
N ASP A 158 -23.49 16.81 -15.68
CA ASP A 158 -23.27 18.07 -16.40
C ASP A 158 -22.70 19.18 -15.49
N MET A 159 -22.95 19.07 -14.18
CA MET A 159 -22.54 20.04 -13.17
C MET A 159 -22.21 19.32 -11.86
N VAL A 160 -21.14 19.76 -11.20
CA VAL A 160 -20.71 19.27 -9.88
C VAL A 160 -20.30 20.44 -8.99
N HIS A 161 -20.28 20.23 -7.68
CA HIS A 161 -19.82 21.21 -6.71
C HIS A 161 -18.47 20.79 -6.13
N VAL A 162 -17.47 21.66 -6.19
CA VAL A 162 -16.17 21.46 -5.53
C VAL A 162 -16.17 22.25 -4.22
N GLU A 163 -16.24 21.54 -3.10
CA GLU A 163 -16.08 22.12 -1.77
C GLU A 163 -14.58 22.28 -1.46
N ILE A 164 -14.20 23.50 -1.08
CA ILE A 164 -12.87 23.82 -0.56
C ILE A 164 -12.96 23.79 0.96
N VAL A 165 -12.17 22.91 1.57
CA VAL A 165 -12.26 22.59 2.98
C VAL A 165 -10.94 22.88 3.67
N ASP A 166 -10.99 23.56 4.81
CA ASP A 166 -9.79 23.90 5.57
C ASP A 166 -9.28 22.71 6.42
N ARG A 167 -8.31 22.98 7.30
CA ARG A 167 -7.74 21.98 8.21
C ARG A 167 -8.68 21.56 9.34
N GLU A 168 -9.64 22.41 9.71
CA GLU A 168 -10.65 22.15 10.74
C GLU A 168 -11.85 21.36 10.18
N ASP A 169 -11.78 21.00 8.89
CA ASP A 169 -12.80 20.29 8.12
C ASP A 169 -14.04 21.15 7.82
N GLU A 170 -13.91 22.48 7.91
CA GLU A 170 -14.96 23.43 7.57
C GLU A 170 -14.91 23.80 6.09
N VAL A 171 -16.08 23.89 5.46
CA VAL A 171 -16.22 24.32 4.06
C VAL A 171 -16.09 25.84 4.00
N VAL A 172 -15.02 26.33 3.39
CA VAL A 172 -14.73 27.76 3.25
C VAL A 172 -15.29 28.36 1.97
N ASP A 173 -15.40 27.53 0.92
CA ASP A 173 -15.96 27.93 -0.36
C ASP A 173 -16.55 26.71 -1.11
N THR A 174 -17.49 26.96 -2.01
CA THR A 174 -18.08 25.95 -2.89
C THR A 174 -18.13 26.50 -4.31
N ILE A 175 -17.39 25.85 -5.20
CA ILE A 175 -17.29 26.24 -6.61
C ILE A 175 -18.20 25.34 -7.45
N GLU A 176 -19.06 25.95 -8.25
CA GLU A 176 -19.84 25.25 -9.28
C GLU A 176 -18.97 25.02 -10.51
N VAL A 177 -18.87 23.76 -10.93
CA VAL A 177 -18.07 23.36 -12.09
C VAL A 177 -18.98 22.67 -13.10
N GLU A 178 -19.02 23.23 -14.31
CA GLU A 178 -19.76 22.68 -15.45
C GLU A 178 -18.86 21.86 -16.37
N ARG A 179 -19.46 20.95 -17.13
CA ARG A 179 -18.77 20.12 -18.12
C ARG A 179 -18.12 20.96 -19.21
N GLY A 180 -16.84 20.70 -19.43
CA GLY A 180 -16.07 21.33 -20.51
C GLY A 180 -16.49 20.84 -21.90
N PRO A 181 -16.21 21.63 -22.95
CA PRO A 181 -16.62 21.31 -24.32
C PRO A 181 -15.80 20.19 -25.00
N GLU A 182 -14.58 19.89 -24.54
CA GLU A 182 -13.63 18.98 -25.23
C GLU A 182 -13.34 17.68 -24.46
N GLY A 183 -14.08 17.38 -23.40
CA GLY A 183 -13.91 16.14 -22.65
C GLY A 183 -14.84 16.09 -21.46
N ASN A 184 -15.08 14.90 -20.90
CA ASN A 184 -15.93 14.71 -19.72
C ASN A 184 -15.36 15.33 -18.42
N ALA A 185 -14.53 16.37 -18.53
CA ALA A 185 -13.91 17.07 -17.43
C ALA A 185 -14.41 18.52 -17.36
N GLY A 186 -14.68 18.96 -16.14
CA GLY A 186 -14.89 20.36 -15.81
C GLY A 186 -13.58 21.03 -15.46
N VAL A 187 -13.52 22.36 -15.56
CA VAL A 187 -12.33 23.15 -15.21
C VAL A 187 -12.70 24.24 -14.22
N PHE A 188 -11.84 24.48 -13.23
CA PHE A 188 -12.01 25.57 -12.29
C PHE A 188 -10.67 26.14 -11.81
N THR A 189 -10.75 27.35 -11.29
CA THR A 189 -9.68 28.04 -10.54
C THR A 189 -10.28 28.60 -9.27
N TRP A 190 -9.48 28.77 -8.23
CA TRP A 190 -9.92 29.40 -7.00
C TRP A 190 -9.17 30.71 -6.77
N ASP A 191 -9.86 31.72 -6.29
CA ASP A 191 -9.31 33.05 -6.04
C ASP A 191 -8.91 33.27 -4.57
N GLY A 192 -9.10 32.25 -3.72
CA GLY A 192 -8.76 32.31 -2.30
C GLY A 192 -9.72 33.14 -1.47
N VAL A 193 -10.97 33.27 -1.94
CA VAL A 193 -12.02 34.01 -1.26
C VAL A 193 -13.07 33.03 -0.75
N THR A 194 -13.57 33.28 0.45
CA THR A 194 -14.66 32.52 1.07
C THR A 194 -16.01 32.90 0.46
N ALA A 195 -17.05 32.10 0.73
CA ALA A 195 -18.42 32.43 0.34
C ALA A 195 -18.92 33.80 0.88
N GLN A 196 -18.30 34.33 1.93
CA GLN A 196 -18.61 35.64 2.54
C GLN A 196 -17.80 36.81 1.95
N GLY A 197 -16.86 36.54 1.06
CA GLY A 197 -16.00 37.56 0.43
C GLY A 197 -14.70 37.84 1.18
N ASP A 198 -14.42 37.12 2.28
CA ASP A 198 -13.18 37.24 3.04
C ASP A 198 -12.05 36.41 2.41
N ARG A 199 -10.82 36.91 2.49
CA ARG A 199 -9.64 36.18 2.00
C ARG A 199 -9.25 35.08 2.98
N VAL A 200 -8.93 33.91 2.45
CA VAL A 200 -8.41 32.79 3.23
C VAL A 200 -6.91 32.93 3.52
N ASP A 201 -6.45 32.18 4.52
CA ASP A 201 -5.04 32.13 4.90
C ASP A 201 -4.19 31.36 3.86
N PHE A 202 -2.88 31.61 3.87
CA PHE A 202 -1.94 30.84 3.05
C PHE A 202 -1.76 29.43 3.63
N ASP A 203 -2.52 28.49 3.08
CA ASP A 203 -2.62 27.15 3.61
C ASP A 203 -2.89 26.08 2.53
N GLN A 204 -2.76 24.82 2.90
CA GLN A 204 -3.29 23.69 2.18
C GLN A 204 -4.78 23.50 2.52
N TYR A 205 -5.60 23.48 1.48
CA TYR A 205 -7.03 23.21 1.53
C TYR A 205 -7.31 21.85 0.88
N LYS A 206 -8.29 21.11 1.41
CA LYS A 206 -8.78 19.87 0.80
C LYS A 206 -9.84 20.20 -0.26
N LEU A 207 -9.84 19.43 -1.34
CA LEU A 207 -10.81 19.49 -2.41
C LEU A 207 -11.76 18.30 -2.27
N ARG A 208 -13.06 18.56 -2.10
CA ARG A 208 -14.09 17.52 -2.07
C ARG A 208 -15.08 17.77 -3.19
N VAL A 209 -15.25 16.80 -4.07
CA VAL A 209 -16.26 16.88 -5.13
C VAL A 209 -17.56 16.28 -4.62
N ARG A 210 -18.66 17.04 -4.78
CA ARG A 210 -20.02 16.64 -4.41
C ARG A 210 -20.94 16.76 -5.61
N GLU A 211 -21.92 15.86 -5.64
CA GLU A 211 -23.11 16.00 -6.48
C GLU A 211 -24.35 16.13 -5.58
N ASN A 212 -25.40 16.74 -6.12
CA ASN A 212 -26.61 17.09 -5.37
C ASN A 212 -27.52 15.87 -5.08
N LYS A 213 -27.14 14.66 -5.55
CA LYS A 213 -27.81 13.39 -5.27
C LYS A 213 -26.78 12.31 -4.89
N ASN A 214 -27.29 11.19 -4.38
CA ASN A 214 -26.51 9.99 -4.09
C ASN A 214 -26.04 9.39 -5.42
N SER A 215 -24.93 9.90 -5.97
CA SER A 215 -24.29 9.32 -7.15
C SER A 215 -23.25 8.27 -6.77
N ALA A 216 -23.21 7.19 -7.54
CA ALA A 216 -22.24 6.10 -7.42
C ALA A 216 -20.93 6.38 -8.19
N ASP A 217 -20.84 7.53 -8.88
CA ASP A 217 -19.66 7.88 -9.67
C ASP A 217 -18.53 8.37 -8.77
N GLU A 218 -17.31 7.87 -9.00
CA GLU A 218 -16.10 8.37 -8.35
C GLU A 218 -15.70 9.72 -8.97
N LEU A 219 -16.19 10.81 -8.38
CA LEU A 219 -15.80 12.17 -8.73
C LEU A 219 -14.49 12.55 -8.04
N TYR A 220 -13.55 13.11 -8.79
CA TYR A 220 -12.26 13.54 -8.24
C TYR A 220 -11.70 14.74 -8.99
N CYS A 221 -10.88 15.52 -8.29
CA CYS A 221 -10.09 16.57 -8.89
C CYS A 221 -8.75 16.02 -9.38
N PHE A 222 -8.24 16.59 -10.46
CA PHE A 222 -6.93 16.25 -11.00
C PHE A 222 -6.26 17.48 -11.62
N VAL A 223 -4.95 17.35 -11.83
CA VAL A 223 -4.17 18.28 -12.64
C VAL A 223 -3.57 17.54 -13.82
N GLN A 224 -3.47 18.21 -14.95
CA GLN A 224 -2.92 17.66 -16.18
C GLN A 224 -1.87 18.62 -16.72
N ASP A 225 -0.62 18.17 -16.76
CA ASP A 225 0.49 18.93 -17.36
C ASP A 225 1.68 18.00 -17.65
N THR A 226 2.70 18.55 -18.31
CA THR A 226 3.96 17.86 -18.60
C THR A 226 4.84 17.80 -17.35
N VAL A 227 5.42 16.63 -17.09
CA VAL A 227 6.43 16.47 -16.03
C VAL A 227 7.72 17.16 -16.47
N THR A 228 8.11 18.22 -15.75
CA THR A 228 9.33 18.99 -16.05
C THR A 228 10.55 18.43 -15.31
N GLY A 229 10.33 17.69 -14.22
CA GLY A 229 11.42 17.17 -13.41
C GLY A 229 10.99 16.10 -12.42
N LEU A 230 11.98 15.52 -11.75
CA LEU A 230 11.81 14.48 -10.74
C LEU A 230 12.69 14.80 -9.53
N ARG A 231 12.12 14.73 -8.34
CA ARG A 231 12.82 14.91 -7.08
C ARG A 231 12.62 13.68 -6.19
N TYR A 232 13.73 13.14 -5.68
CA TYR A 232 13.68 12.07 -4.68
C TYR A 232 13.69 12.67 -3.28
N THR A 233 12.70 12.30 -2.46
CA THR A 233 12.56 12.75 -1.08
C THR A 233 12.56 11.54 -0.13
N GLY A 234 12.61 11.79 1.18
CA GLY A 234 12.42 10.74 2.18
C GLY A 234 11.06 10.04 2.07
N ASP A 235 10.09 10.67 1.37
CA ASP A 235 8.76 10.12 1.11
C ASP A 235 8.70 9.24 -0.15
N GLY A 236 9.74 9.26 -0.99
CA GLY A 236 9.77 8.65 -2.32
C GLY A 236 9.96 9.68 -3.44
N ALA A 237 9.80 9.24 -4.69
CA ALA A 237 9.82 10.10 -5.87
C ALA A 237 8.61 11.04 -5.92
N LYS A 238 8.88 12.34 -6.12
CA LYS A 238 7.91 13.40 -6.40
C LYS A 238 8.17 13.96 -7.80
N LEU A 239 7.14 14.02 -8.62
CA LEU A 239 7.14 14.64 -9.93
C LEU A 239 7.03 16.15 -9.78
N GLN A 240 7.80 16.89 -10.58
CA GLN A 240 7.62 18.32 -10.77
C GLN A 240 6.71 18.51 -11.98
N VAL A 241 5.50 19.01 -11.71
CA VAL A 241 4.47 19.24 -12.72
C VAL A 241 4.03 20.69 -12.56
N ALA A 242 4.39 21.50 -13.57
CA ALA A 242 4.33 22.95 -13.48
C ALA A 242 5.02 23.49 -12.21
N ASP A 243 4.28 24.09 -11.27
CA ASP A 243 4.82 24.63 -10.01
C ASP A 243 4.54 23.73 -8.80
N ARG A 244 4.06 22.50 -9.04
CA ARG A 244 3.63 21.56 -8.00
C ARG A 244 4.61 20.39 -7.89
N GLU A 245 4.85 19.93 -6.66
CA GLU A 245 5.55 18.66 -6.40
C GLU A 245 4.54 17.62 -5.94
N ILE A 246 4.27 16.62 -6.78
CA ILE A 246 3.21 15.63 -6.57
C ILE A 246 3.82 14.22 -6.56
N GLY A 247 3.39 13.38 -5.63
CA GLY A 247 3.89 12.01 -5.52
C GLY A 247 3.54 11.16 -6.74
N VAL A 248 4.45 10.26 -7.14
CA VAL A 248 4.23 9.29 -8.23
C VAL A 248 3.02 8.37 -7.97
N SER A 249 2.64 8.19 -6.69
CA SER A 249 1.44 7.46 -6.29
C SER A 249 0.13 8.09 -6.78
N ASN A 250 0.13 9.39 -7.07
CA ASN A 250 -1.07 10.11 -7.46
C ASN A 250 -1.29 10.11 -8.98
N ILE A 251 -0.48 9.37 -9.75
CA ILE A 251 -0.65 9.27 -11.20
C ILE A 251 -1.90 8.46 -11.53
N LEU A 252 -2.85 9.11 -12.17
CA LEU A 252 -4.03 8.51 -12.78
C LEU A 252 -3.73 8.06 -14.20
N GLU A 253 -2.98 8.85 -14.96
CA GLU A 253 -2.68 8.56 -16.37
C GLU A 253 -1.34 9.16 -16.82
N VAL A 254 -0.72 8.52 -17.82
CA VAL A 254 0.46 9.01 -18.52
C VAL A 254 0.25 8.91 -20.02
N SER A 255 0.43 10.02 -20.74
CA SER A 255 0.28 10.16 -22.19
C SER A 255 1.55 10.81 -22.80
N PRO A 256 1.96 10.47 -24.03
CA PRO A 256 2.92 11.26 -24.79
C PRO A 256 2.30 12.63 -25.10
N GLN A 257 3.15 13.64 -25.17
CA GLN A 257 2.73 15.01 -25.41
C GLN A 257 1.88 15.11 -26.70
N GLY A 258 0.62 15.52 -26.57
CA GLY A 258 -0.31 15.72 -27.71
C GLY A 258 -1.19 14.54 -28.10
N GLY A 259 -1.47 13.59 -27.20
CA GLY A 259 -2.45 12.52 -27.42
C GLY A 259 -3.80 12.80 -26.73
N ASP A 260 -4.86 12.93 -27.53
CA ASP A 260 -6.24 13.09 -27.07
C ASP A 260 -6.66 11.99 -26.07
N THR A 261 -7.24 12.40 -24.92
CA THR A 261 -7.72 11.48 -23.88
C THR A 261 -9.23 11.29 -23.95
N GLU A 262 -9.69 10.06 -24.18
CA GLU A 262 -11.10 9.65 -24.00
C GLU A 262 -11.32 8.89 -22.67
N THR A 263 -12.42 9.23 -22.00
CA THR A 263 -13.08 8.62 -20.81
C THR A 263 -14.24 7.73 -21.30
N ASP A 264 -14.62 6.54 -20.78
CA ASP A 264 -14.81 6.02 -19.42
C ASP A 264 -14.99 4.46 -19.38
N SER A 265 -15.01 3.88 -18.15
CA SER A 265 -15.75 2.67 -17.68
C SER A 265 -15.08 1.25 -17.62
N PRO A 266 -15.55 0.28 -16.77
CA PRO A 266 -14.71 -0.35 -15.72
C PRO A 266 -14.42 -1.88 -15.86
N GLY A 267 -13.20 -2.33 -16.24
CA GLY A 267 -12.09 -2.72 -15.32
C GLY A 267 -11.25 -4.08 -15.29
N PHE A 268 -11.19 -4.95 -14.24
CA PHE A 268 -10.08 -5.54 -13.38
C PHE A 268 -9.13 -6.40 -14.22
N SER A 269 -7.85 -6.71 -13.98
CA SER A 269 -6.76 -6.46 -13.02
C SER A 269 -5.48 -6.92 -13.73
N GLY A 270 -4.32 -6.29 -13.52
CA GLY A 270 -3.03 -6.90 -13.91
C GLY A 270 -2.11 -6.03 -14.75
N LEU A 271 -1.24 -5.27 -14.07
CA LEU A 271 0.08 -4.76 -14.48
C LEU A 271 0.54 -3.84 -13.32
N THR A 272 1.82 -3.82 -12.98
CA THR A 272 2.33 -2.71 -12.15
C THR A 272 2.48 -1.47 -13.04
N MET A 273 2.27 -0.28 -12.47
CA MET A 273 2.43 0.98 -13.22
C MET A 273 3.81 1.07 -13.90
N GLY A 274 4.87 0.66 -13.20
CA GLY A 274 6.22 0.64 -13.76
C GLY A 274 6.40 -0.30 -14.96
N GLN A 275 5.72 -1.46 -14.98
CA GLN A 275 5.75 -2.37 -16.14
C GLN A 275 4.98 -1.80 -17.33
N ALA A 276 3.80 -1.23 -17.07
CA ALA A 276 2.94 -0.65 -18.10
C ALA A 276 3.60 0.58 -18.76
N LEU A 277 4.30 1.42 -18.00
CA LEU A 277 5.01 2.59 -18.51
C LEU A 277 6.09 2.24 -19.55
N ASN A 278 6.71 1.06 -19.44
CA ASN A 278 7.69 0.58 -20.44
C ASN A 278 7.06 0.18 -21.77
N LEU A 279 5.72 0.14 -21.84
CA LEU A 279 4.96 -0.19 -23.04
C LEU A 279 4.50 1.05 -23.79
N VAL A 280 4.49 2.23 -23.16
CA VAL A 280 4.09 3.49 -23.82
C VAL A 280 4.99 3.75 -25.03
N GLY A 281 4.36 3.90 -26.19
CA GLY A 281 5.03 4.09 -27.47
C GLY A 281 5.46 2.81 -28.17
N LYS A 282 5.14 1.61 -27.65
CA LYS A 282 5.30 0.34 -28.37
C LYS A 282 4.06 0.02 -29.21
N ASP A 283 4.28 -0.76 -30.26
CA ASP A 283 3.18 -1.29 -31.08
C ASP A 283 2.66 -2.59 -30.44
N VAL A 284 1.34 -2.71 -30.36
CA VAL A 284 0.63 -3.84 -29.77
C VAL A 284 -0.42 -4.38 -30.73
N ARG A 285 -0.55 -5.70 -30.75
CA ARG A 285 -1.69 -6.40 -31.35
C ARG A 285 -2.61 -6.89 -30.25
N THR A 286 -3.85 -6.46 -30.29
CA THR A 286 -4.84 -6.74 -29.23
C THR A 286 -6.02 -7.54 -29.79
N SER A 287 -6.43 -8.59 -29.10
CA SER A 287 -7.67 -9.33 -29.35
C SER A 287 -8.87 -8.43 -29.09
N VAL A 288 -9.86 -8.45 -29.98
CA VAL A 288 -11.08 -7.64 -29.81
C VAL A 288 -12.32 -8.48 -30.06
N THR A 289 -13.43 -8.10 -29.43
CA THR A 289 -14.76 -8.61 -29.76
C THR A 289 -15.56 -7.47 -30.38
N PRO A 290 -15.69 -7.41 -31.71
CA PRO A 290 -16.37 -6.31 -32.37
C PRO A 290 -17.89 -6.34 -32.12
N SER A 291 -18.46 -5.16 -31.91
CA SER A 291 -19.90 -4.92 -32.00
C SER A 291 -20.15 -3.68 -32.86
N TYR A 292 -21.37 -3.54 -33.40
CA TYR A 292 -21.76 -2.37 -34.17
C TYR A 292 -23.23 -2.03 -33.99
N ARG A 293 -23.58 -0.76 -34.25
CA ARG A 293 -24.95 -0.29 -34.46
C ARG A 293 -25.08 0.22 -35.90
N PRO A 294 -26.05 -0.27 -36.69
CA PRO A 294 -26.27 0.18 -38.05
C PRO A 294 -26.49 1.70 -38.12
N SER A 295 -25.92 2.36 -39.13
CA SER A 295 -26.16 3.79 -39.39
C SER A 295 -26.46 4.01 -40.87
N PRO A 296 -27.39 4.91 -41.23
CA PRO A 296 -27.67 5.24 -42.63
C PRO A 296 -26.45 5.72 -43.41
N ASN A 297 -25.44 6.25 -42.71
CA ASN A 297 -24.21 6.78 -43.30
C ASN A 297 -23.04 5.78 -43.30
N ASN A 298 -23.21 4.60 -42.69
CA ASN A 298 -22.16 3.59 -42.60
C ASN A 298 -22.73 2.20 -42.92
N THR A 299 -22.47 1.72 -44.14
CA THR A 299 -23.07 0.50 -44.67
C THR A 299 -22.16 -0.73 -44.60
N GLU A 300 -20.87 -0.57 -44.27
CA GLU A 300 -19.90 -1.66 -44.22
C GLU A 300 -18.84 -1.39 -43.14
N ALA A 301 -18.33 -2.44 -42.48
CA ALA A 301 -17.19 -2.37 -41.57
C ALA A 301 -16.11 -3.37 -41.99
N THR A 302 -14.86 -2.97 -41.89
CA THR A 302 -13.70 -3.86 -42.12
C THR A 302 -13.11 -4.28 -40.79
N TYR A 303 -13.00 -5.59 -40.58
CA TYR A 303 -12.38 -6.20 -39.41
C TYR A 303 -11.10 -6.91 -39.79
N ARG A 304 -10.10 -6.89 -38.91
CA ARG A 304 -8.90 -7.72 -39.06
C ARG A 304 -9.08 -9.03 -38.34
N VAL A 305 -8.85 -10.12 -39.06
CA VAL A 305 -9.09 -11.50 -38.62
C VAL A 305 -7.78 -12.26 -38.66
N ASP A 306 -7.50 -13.02 -37.60
CA ASP A 306 -6.50 -14.08 -37.62
C ASP A 306 -7.20 -15.44 -37.47
N LEU A 307 -6.97 -16.32 -38.44
CA LEU A 307 -7.49 -17.69 -38.41
C LEU A 307 -6.75 -18.58 -37.41
N ASN A 308 -5.62 -18.13 -36.85
CA ASN A 308 -4.85 -18.89 -35.86
C ASN A 308 -4.50 -20.32 -36.31
N GLY A 309 -4.22 -20.49 -37.61
CA GLY A 309 -3.93 -21.80 -38.21
C GLY A 309 -5.14 -22.58 -38.71
N ALA A 310 -6.38 -22.11 -38.47
CA ALA A 310 -7.57 -22.71 -39.05
C ALA A 310 -7.57 -22.59 -40.58
N PRO A 311 -7.98 -23.64 -41.33
CA PRO A 311 -8.10 -23.57 -42.78
C PRO A 311 -9.27 -22.68 -43.25
N GLN A 312 -10.25 -22.47 -42.38
CA GLN A 312 -11.39 -21.58 -42.58
C GLN A 312 -12.04 -21.25 -41.24
N ALA A 313 -12.72 -20.10 -41.18
CA ALA A 313 -13.60 -19.70 -40.09
C ALA A 313 -14.89 -19.11 -40.65
N ASN A 314 -15.94 -19.12 -39.85
CA ASN A 314 -17.18 -18.43 -40.16
C ASN A 314 -17.27 -17.16 -39.32
N LEU A 315 -17.35 -16.02 -39.98
CA LEU A 315 -17.76 -14.79 -39.34
C LEU A 315 -19.28 -14.84 -39.18
N VAL A 316 -19.75 -14.64 -37.94
CA VAL A 316 -21.16 -14.74 -37.56
C VAL A 316 -21.56 -13.43 -36.90
N VAL A 317 -22.64 -12.82 -37.40
CA VAL A 317 -23.26 -11.65 -36.78
C VAL A 317 -24.51 -12.09 -36.04
N ARG A 318 -24.61 -11.67 -34.78
CA ARG A 318 -25.76 -11.95 -33.91
C ARG A 318 -26.43 -10.66 -33.47
N ASP A 319 -27.75 -10.68 -33.39
CA ASP A 319 -28.54 -9.59 -32.80
C ASP A 319 -28.46 -9.57 -31.27
N SER A 320 -29.18 -8.64 -30.64
CA SER A 320 -29.23 -8.48 -29.19
C SER A 320 -29.85 -9.68 -28.44
N GLU A 321 -30.61 -10.54 -29.12
CA GLU A 321 -31.15 -11.79 -28.58
C GLU A 321 -30.22 -13.00 -28.82
N GLY A 322 -29.09 -12.79 -29.50
CA GLY A 322 -28.09 -13.81 -29.81
C GLY A 322 -28.41 -14.64 -31.05
N VAL A 323 -29.43 -14.26 -31.83
CA VAL A 323 -29.84 -14.96 -33.05
C VAL A 323 -28.89 -14.60 -34.18
N VAL A 324 -28.47 -15.60 -34.96
CA VAL A 324 -27.61 -15.39 -36.13
C VAL A 324 -28.42 -14.71 -37.24
N VAL A 325 -28.02 -13.49 -37.60
CA VAL A 325 -28.66 -12.71 -38.67
C VAL A 325 -27.83 -12.69 -39.96
N GLN A 326 -26.53 -12.96 -39.87
CA GLN A 326 -25.63 -12.99 -41.02
C GLN A 326 -24.45 -13.93 -40.77
N GLN A 327 -23.96 -14.57 -41.84
CA GLN A 327 -22.77 -15.41 -41.80
C GLN A 327 -21.94 -15.24 -43.07
N GLN A 328 -20.62 -15.29 -42.94
CA GLN A 328 -19.67 -15.14 -44.05
C GLN A 328 -18.45 -16.07 -43.84
N ASP A 329 -18.08 -16.81 -44.87
CA ASP A 329 -16.89 -17.66 -44.87
C ASP A 329 -15.61 -16.81 -44.95
N VAL A 330 -14.64 -17.10 -44.09
CA VAL A 330 -13.30 -16.49 -44.06
C VAL A 330 -12.25 -17.59 -44.27
N ARG A 331 -11.38 -17.44 -45.27
CA ARG A 331 -10.40 -18.47 -45.66
C ARG A 331 -8.94 -18.05 -45.49
N GLU A 332 -8.69 -16.77 -45.25
CA GLU A 332 -7.34 -16.25 -45.06
C GLU A 332 -7.36 -15.21 -43.91
N SER A 333 -6.30 -15.17 -43.11
CA SER A 333 -6.09 -14.08 -42.14
C SER A 333 -5.87 -12.76 -42.87
N GLY A 334 -6.47 -11.67 -42.39
CA GLY A 334 -6.38 -10.36 -43.04
C GLY A 334 -7.61 -9.51 -42.79
N GLU A 335 -7.84 -8.55 -43.69
CA GLU A 335 -8.99 -7.66 -43.62
C GLU A 335 -10.22 -8.31 -44.27
N VAL A 336 -11.33 -8.35 -43.51
CA VAL A 336 -12.62 -8.88 -43.94
C VAL A 336 -13.65 -7.77 -43.79
N THR A 337 -14.28 -7.41 -44.90
CA THR A 337 -15.37 -6.42 -44.91
C THR A 337 -16.71 -7.12 -44.75
N VAL A 338 -17.49 -6.64 -43.79
CA VAL A 338 -18.82 -7.12 -43.43
C VAL A 338 -19.81 -5.97 -43.66
N PRO A 339 -20.84 -6.18 -44.49
CA PRO A 339 -21.88 -5.17 -44.65
C PRO A 339 -22.72 -5.07 -43.36
N LEU A 340 -23.00 -3.85 -42.95
CA LEU A 340 -23.71 -3.51 -41.71
C LEU A 340 -25.21 -3.40 -42.01
N PHE A 341 -25.96 -4.42 -41.61
CA PHE A 341 -27.42 -4.47 -41.76
C PHE A 341 -28.08 -4.63 -40.40
N GLY A 342 -29.27 -4.08 -40.23
CA GLY A 342 -30.04 -4.22 -39.00
C GLY A 342 -30.83 -2.97 -38.63
N ASP A 343 -31.48 -3.03 -37.47
CA ASP A 343 -32.16 -1.88 -36.88
C ASP A 343 -31.14 -0.92 -36.23
N PRO A 344 -31.16 0.40 -36.53
CA PRO A 344 -30.28 1.38 -35.89
C PRO A 344 -30.41 1.45 -34.36
N ASP A 345 -31.56 1.05 -33.81
CA ASP A 345 -31.81 1.06 -32.37
C ASP A 345 -31.26 -0.22 -31.67
N GLU A 346 -30.74 -1.19 -32.43
CA GLU A 346 -30.17 -2.44 -31.93
C GLU A 346 -28.64 -2.50 -32.07
N GLU A 347 -28.01 -3.28 -31.18
CA GLU A 347 -26.58 -3.58 -31.23
C GLU A 347 -26.36 -5.02 -31.69
N TYR A 348 -25.42 -5.20 -32.61
CA TYR A 348 -25.07 -6.47 -33.20
C TYR A 348 -23.65 -6.85 -32.81
N THR A 349 -23.45 -8.11 -32.45
CA THR A 349 -22.14 -8.65 -32.09
C THR A 349 -21.57 -9.48 -33.23
N VAL A 350 -20.26 -9.40 -33.43
CA VAL A 350 -19.56 -10.12 -34.48
C VAL A 350 -18.58 -11.08 -33.85
N SER A 351 -18.70 -12.37 -34.18
CA SER A 351 -17.85 -13.44 -33.68
C SER A 351 -17.24 -14.26 -34.82
N LEU A 352 -16.11 -14.89 -34.58
CA LEU A 352 -15.53 -15.90 -35.47
C LEU A 352 -15.72 -17.28 -34.86
N GLU A 353 -16.23 -18.21 -35.66
CA GLU A 353 -16.44 -19.60 -35.26
C GLU A 353 -15.57 -20.50 -36.15
N GLY A 354 -14.71 -21.32 -35.55
CA GLY A 354 -13.77 -22.19 -36.27
C GLY A 354 -13.09 -23.21 -35.36
N SER A 355 -12.32 -24.13 -35.94
CA SER A 355 -11.67 -25.24 -35.21
C SER A 355 -10.52 -24.82 -34.31
N ASP A 356 -9.80 -23.77 -34.67
CA ASP A 356 -8.54 -23.37 -34.01
C ASP A 356 -8.66 -21.99 -33.34
N GLU A 357 -9.86 -21.68 -32.84
CA GLU A 357 -10.16 -20.45 -32.10
C GLU A 357 -9.71 -19.16 -32.85
N PRO A 358 -10.25 -18.91 -34.05
CA PRO A 358 -9.98 -17.68 -34.80
C PRO A 358 -10.43 -16.45 -33.99
N PHE A 359 -9.71 -15.35 -34.13
CA PHE A 359 -9.99 -14.13 -33.36
C PHE A 359 -9.88 -12.87 -34.23
N PHE A 360 -10.57 -11.82 -33.79
CA PHE A 360 -10.38 -10.48 -34.33
C PHE A 360 -9.24 -9.80 -33.60
N TYR A 361 -8.46 -9.01 -34.32
CA TYR A 361 -7.40 -8.22 -33.70
C TYR A 361 -7.40 -6.77 -34.18
N MET A 362 -6.72 -5.92 -33.43
CA MET A 362 -6.41 -4.55 -33.80
C MET A 362 -4.93 -4.29 -33.54
N ASP A 363 -4.23 -3.77 -34.56
CA ASP A 363 -2.89 -3.23 -34.38
C ASP A 363 -3.00 -1.77 -33.96
N SER A 364 -2.30 -1.39 -32.89
CA SER A 364 -2.30 -0.02 -32.39
C SER A 364 -1.00 0.29 -31.67
N THR A 365 -0.66 1.57 -31.55
CA THR A 365 0.43 1.99 -30.66
C THR A 365 -0.16 2.28 -29.29
N VAL A 366 0.54 1.84 -28.24
CA VAL A 366 0.20 2.23 -26.86
C VAL A 366 0.44 3.73 -26.72
N THR A 367 -0.65 4.48 -26.66
CA THR A 367 -0.65 5.93 -26.47
C THR A 367 -0.67 6.30 -25.00
N GLY A 368 -0.95 5.38 -24.08
CA GLY A 368 -0.91 5.78 -22.67
C GLY A 368 -1.08 4.62 -21.72
N VAL A 369 -0.97 4.94 -20.44
CA VAL A 369 -1.23 4.01 -19.34
C VAL A 369 -2.16 4.70 -18.37
N ARG A 370 -3.19 3.99 -17.93
CA ARG A 370 -4.18 4.50 -16.99
C ARG A 370 -4.32 3.58 -15.79
N THR A 371 -4.33 4.16 -14.61
CA THR A 371 -4.70 3.47 -13.36
C THR A 371 -6.21 3.53 -13.21
N THR A 372 -6.82 2.36 -13.05
CA THR A 372 -8.25 2.23 -12.78
C THR A 372 -8.41 1.50 -11.43
N PRO A 373 -9.62 1.45 -10.83
CA PRO A 373 -9.90 0.62 -9.64
C PRO A 373 -9.57 -0.87 -9.84
N GLN A 374 -9.38 -1.20 -11.10
CA GLN A 374 -9.29 -2.48 -11.70
C GLN A 374 -7.86 -2.72 -12.23
N GLY A 375 -6.89 -2.03 -11.63
CA GLY A 375 -5.49 -2.13 -11.98
C GLY A 375 -5.10 -1.24 -13.16
N VAL A 376 -3.89 -1.47 -13.63
CA VAL A 376 -3.27 -0.66 -14.69
C VAL A 376 -3.65 -1.22 -16.06
N GLN A 377 -4.16 -0.36 -16.93
CA GLN A 377 -4.54 -0.67 -18.31
C GLN A 377 -3.76 0.19 -19.31
N LEU A 378 -3.66 -0.26 -20.56
CA LEU A 378 -3.02 0.48 -21.64
C LEU A 378 -4.09 1.23 -22.45
N SER A 379 -3.81 2.47 -22.84
CA SER A 379 -4.59 3.16 -23.88
C SER A 379 -3.93 2.84 -25.22
N ALA A 380 -4.67 2.22 -26.14
CA ALA A 380 -4.19 1.87 -27.47
C ALA A 380 -5.36 1.86 -28.46
N GLY A 381 -5.19 2.54 -29.60
CA GLY A 381 -6.23 2.62 -30.64
C GLY A 381 -7.55 3.26 -30.18
N GLY A 382 -7.48 4.22 -29.26
CA GLY A 382 -8.67 4.91 -28.71
C GLY A 382 -9.46 4.09 -27.67
N ARG A 383 -8.92 2.96 -27.19
CA ARG A 383 -9.58 2.10 -26.20
C ARG A 383 -8.64 1.73 -25.07
N LEU A 384 -9.23 1.37 -23.93
CA LEU A 384 -8.51 0.74 -22.83
C LEU A 384 -8.36 -0.77 -23.11
N VAL A 385 -7.12 -1.24 -23.03
CA VAL A 385 -6.69 -2.60 -23.35
C VAL A 385 -6.12 -3.25 -22.10
N ARG A 386 -6.57 -4.47 -21.78
CA ARG A 386 -5.98 -5.30 -20.73
C ARG A 386 -4.80 -6.08 -21.29
N LEU A 387 -3.85 -6.45 -20.41
CA LEU A 387 -2.69 -7.24 -20.83
C LEU A 387 -3.10 -8.61 -21.40
N ASP A 388 -4.13 -9.24 -20.84
CA ASP A 388 -4.63 -10.54 -21.30
C ASP A 388 -5.18 -10.50 -22.73
N ASP A 389 -5.55 -9.32 -23.21
CA ASP A 389 -6.00 -9.12 -24.59
C ASP A 389 -4.83 -8.88 -25.55
N ILE A 390 -3.61 -8.63 -25.05
CA ILE A 390 -2.43 -8.39 -25.91
C ILE A 390 -1.85 -9.72 -26.38
N ILE A 391 -1.84 -9.88 -27.69
CA ILE A 391 -1.38 -11.10 -28.37
C ILE A 391 0.08 -10.95 -28.81
N GLU A 392 0.49 -9.74 -29.21
CA GLU A 392 1.84 -9.46 -29.67
C GLU A 392 2.32 -8.07 -29.24
N LEU A 393 3.61 -7.96 -28.94
CA LEU A 393 4.31 -6.73 -28.56
C LEU A 393 5.53 -6.54 -29.46
N SER A 394 5.60 -5.42 -30.16
CA SER A 394 6.74 -5.10 -31.02
C SER A 394 7.28 -3.70 -30.75
N ALA A 395 8.53 -3.47 -31.14
CA ALA A 395 9.10 -2.12 -31.12
C ALA A 395 8.41 -1.28 -32.19
N LYS A 396 8.20 0.01 -31.89
CA LYS A 396 7.56 0.95 -32.81
C LYS A 396 8.24 0.90 -34.18
N SER A 397 7.44 0.60 -35.21
CA SER A 397 7.90 0.52 -36.61
C SER A 397 8.28 1.89 -37.19
#